data_AF-A0A0F8ZL60-F1
#
_entry.id   AF-A0A0F8ZL60-F1
#
_cell.length_a   1.000
_cell.length_b   1.000
_cell.length_c   1.000
_cell.angle_alpha   90.00
_cell.angle_beta   90.00
_cell.angle_gamma   90.00
#
_symmetry.space_group_name_H-M   'P 1'
#
loop_
_entity.id
_entity.type
_entity.pdbx_description
1 polymer ?
#
loop_
_entity_poly.entity_id
_entity_poly.type
_entity_poly.pdbx_seq_one_letter_code
_entity_poly.pdbx_strand_id
1 'polypeptide(L)'
;GLSQVAAELAGGGTSRVDIFLAVPDTQLTHWPPDSASVHYGESQLFFRYLLDRFGGRENAAALLAAPEDGIAGVDAYLRQFGTAFEDVFADWLVASYLDEDSGPYAHQDADLTIATVTTIGGPGEGDGSVHQFAGDYLEIDAPAGGASFAFDGSDQVGVGIEPRDGPFWWSAAEDSMDSRLTREFDLSGLAAATLRFWTWFDTERGWDYAYVAASRDGGQTWEALPGRQTTGFDPVALAYGPGYSGSSDGEWVQEEIDLTPYAGGEVLLRFEYVTDDATHERGFAVDDIEIPELAFADGADAGNGWQAEGFRRIEAPLPQRFLVQLIERGEPIVVRRLELGPSNRFEIALDGPATIVVAAVTEGTTAAATYRWT
;
A
#
# COMPACT_ATOMS: atom_id res chain seq x y z
N GLY A 1 3.74 13.08 8.43
CA GLY A 1 3.61 14.43 7.83
C GLY A 1 3.02 15.50 8.73
N LEU A 2 1.80 15.32 9.27
CA LEU A 2 1.10 16.38 10.04
C LEU A 2 1.86 16.91 11.26
N SER A 3 2.67 16.07 11.92
CA SER A 3 3.57 16.52 12.99
C SER A 3 4.63 17.53 12.52
N GLN A 4 5.13 17.39 11.28
CA GLN A 4 6.07 18.34 10.69
C GLN A 4 5.38 19.67 10.36
N VAL A 5 4.15 19.62 9.82
CA VAL A 5 3.33 20.82 9.59
C VAL A 5 3.06 21.57 10.90
N ALA A 6 2.71 20.85 11.97
CA ALA A 6 2.50 21.44 13.29
C ALA A 6 3.79 22.08 13.85
N ALA A 7 4.94 21.42 13.67
CA ALA A 7 6.23 21.96 14.08
C ALA A 7 6.58 23.25 13.32
N GLU A 8 6.31 23.30 12.02
CA GLU A 8 6.49 24.49 11.17
C GLU A 8 5.60 25.66 11.63
N LEU A 9 4.32 25.40 11.91
CA LEU A 9 3.39 26.41 12.44
C LEU A 9 3.83 26.95 13.81
N ALA A 10 4.55 26.15 14.60
CA ALA A 10 5.14 26.57 15.87
C ALA A 10 6.47 27.33 15.73
N GLY A 11 6.91 27.61 14.50
CA GLY A 11 8.19 28.29 14.20
C GLY A 11 9.40 27.36 14.24
N GLY A 12 9.18 26.04 14.27
CA GLY A 12 10.22 25.04 14.11
C GLY A 12 10.67 24.92 12.65
N GLY A 13 11.95 24.67 12.41
CA GLY A 13 12.44 24.34 11.08
C GLY A 13 12.35 22.83 10.86
N THR A 14 11.61 22.40 9.84
CA THR A 14 11.73 21.04 9.32
C THR A 14 11.68 21.12 7.80
N SER A 15 12.81 20.79 7.16
CA SER A 15 12.94 20.75 5.71
C SER A 15 13.83 19.57 5.38
N ARG A 16 13.20 18.39 5.29
CA ARG A 16 13.75 17.21 4.61
C ARG A 16 13.16 17.07 3.20
N VAL A 17 12.47 18.12 2.74
CA VAL A 17 11.78 18.18 1.46
C VAL A 17 12.77 17.98 0.32
N ASP A 18 13.98 18.53 0.43
CA ASP A 18 15.09 18.34 -0.51
C ASP A 18 15.47 16.86 -0.71
N ILE A 19 15.36 16.03 0.34
CA ILE A 19 15.62 14.59 0.25
C ILE A 19 14.55 13.92 -0.61
N PHE A 20 13.27 14.27 -0.42
CA PHE A 20 12.16 13.78 -1.25
C PHE A 20 12.27 14.27 -2.69
N LEU A 21 12.57 15.55 -2.91
CA LEU A 21 12.73 16.11 -4.26
C LEU A 21 13.86 15.43 -5.06
N ALA A 22 14.83 14.83 -4.38
CA ALA A 22 15.89 14.02 -5.00
C ALA A 22 15.45 12.58 -5.32
N VAL A 23 14.39 12.07 -4.71
CA VAL A 23 13.87 10.70 -4.90
C VAL A 23 12.34 10.73 -4.94
N PRO A 24 11.72 11.37 -5.94
CA PRO A 24 10.26 11.54 -5.97
C PRO A 24 9.49 10.25 -6.21
N ASP A 25 10.17 9.19 -6.67
CA ASP A 25 9.70 7.82 -6.63
C ASP A 25 9.77 7.24 -5.20
N THR A 26 9.20 7.98 -4.25
CA THR A 26 8.95 7.55 -2.86
C THR A 26 7.46 7.28 -2.73
N GLN A 27 7.08 6.14 -2.14
CA GLN A 27 5.69 5.77 -1.94
C GLN A 27 5.07 6.53 -0.75
N LEU A 28 4.08 7.38 -1.02
CA LEU A 28 3.45 8.21 -0.01
C LEU A 28 2.68 7.42 1.06
N THR A 29 2.20 6.23 0.70
CA THR A 29 1.28 5.42 1.53
C THR A 29 1.97 4.27 2.26
N HIS A 30 3.30 4.20 2.27
CA HIS A 30 4.04 3.13 2.95
C HIS A 30 5.41 3.63 3.40
N TRP A 31 5.77 3.37 4.66
CA TRP A 31 7.01 3.83 5.29
C TRP A 31 7.91 2.65 5.69
N PRO A 32 8.83 2.19 4.82
CA PRO A 32 9.81 1.19 5.18
C PRO A 32 10.72 1.66 6.34
N PRO A 33 11.08 0.75 7.27
CA PRO A 33 11.84 1.10 8.47
C PRO A 33 13.23 1.71 8.19
N ASP A 34 13.85 1.39 7.05
CA ASP A 34 15.22 1.79 6.72
C ASP A 34 15.35 3.16 6.04
N SER A 35 14.25 3.85 5.71
CA SER A 35 14.27 5.10 4.91
C SER A 35 13.47 6.27 5.50
N ALA A 36 13.32 6.34 6.82
CA ALA A 36 12.41 7.31 7.46
C ALA A 36 12.61 8.80 7.04
N SER A 37 13.81 9.22 6.65
CA SER A 37 14.08 10.64 6.36
C SER A 37 13.40 11.19 5.12
N VAL A 38 13.33 10.42 4.02
CA VAL A 38 12.69 10.87 2.77
C VAL A 38 11.19 11.06 2.99
N HIS A 39 10.59 10.12 3.69
CA HIS A 39 9.19 10.06 4.06
C HIS A 39 8.72 11.21 4.97
N TYR A 40 9.58 11.69 5.88
CA TYR A 40 9.29 12.92 6.64
C TYR A 40 9.14 14.14 5.72
N GLY A 41 10.02 14.28 4.72
CA GLY A 41 9.97 15.39 3.76
C GLY A 41 8.79 15.29 2.80
N GLU A 42 8.59 14.11 2.23
CA GLU A 42 7.46 13.76 1.36
C GLU A 42 6.12 14.05 2.02
N SER A 43 5.84 13.39 3.16
CA SER A 43 4.55 13.53 3.83
C SER A 43 4.33 14.94 4.38
N GLN A 44 5.39 15.66 4.77
CA GLN A 44 5.27 17.07 5.12
C GLN A 44 4.83 17.88 3.90
N LEU A 45 5.49 17.72 2.75
CA LEU A 45 5.18 18.47 1.54
C LEU A 45 3.75 18.20 1.07
N PHE A 46 3.31 16.93 1.06
CA PHE A 46 1.95 16.56 0.70
C PHE A 46 0.91 17.20 1.63
N PHE A 47 1.06 17.07 2.95
CA PHE A 47 0.07 17.65 3.87
C PHE A 47 0.10 19.18 3.91
N ARG A 48 1.26 19.83 3.66
CA ARG A 48 1.31 21.28 3.43
C ARG A 48 0.46 21.67 2.22
N TYR A 49 0.69 21.02 1.09
CA TYR A 49 -0.05 21.27 -0.15
C TYR A 49 -1.56 21.05 0.05
N LEU A 50 -1.94 19.90 0.62
CA LEU A 50 -3.33 19.55 0.87
C LEU A 50 -4.02 20.61 1.74
N LEU A 51 -3.41 21.00 2.86
CA LEU A 51 -4.01 21.97 3.78
C LEU A 51 -4.02 23.38 3.19
N ASP A 52 -2.98 23.81 2.48
CA ASP A 52 -2.95 25.13 1.82
C ASP A 52 -4.05 25.28 0.76
N ARG A 53 -4.38 24.19 0.08
CA ARG A 53 -5.44 24.14 -0.95
C ARG A 53 -6.82 23.95 -0.35
N PHE A 54 -6.92 23.18 0.73
CA PHE A 54 -8.18 22.73 1.30
C PHE A 54 -8.17 22.95 2.81
N GLY A 55 -8.82 24.03 3.26
CA GLY A 55 -9.08 24.31 4.67
C GLY A 55 -8.04 25.18 5.40
N GLY A 56 -6.82 25.34 4.90
CA GLY A 56 -5.74 26.06 5.60
C GLY A 56 -5.02 25.20 6.64
N ARG A 57 -3.74 25.48 6.88
CA ARG A 57 -2.89 24.70 7.81
C ARG A 57 -3.42 24.69 9.25
N GLU A 58 -4.12 25.75 9.67
CA GLU A 58 -4.79 25.86 10.96
C GLU A 58 -5.92 24.85 11.17
N ASN A 59 -6.48 24.29 10.08
CA ASN A 59 -7.55 23.31 10.11
C ASN A 59 -7.06 21.86 10.00
N ALA A 60 -5.76 21.60 10.19
CA ALA A 60 -5.21 20.25 10.30
C ALA A 60 -5.92 19.37 11.34
N ALA A 61 -6.47 19.98 12.40
CA ALA A 61 -7.25 19.28 13.41
C ALA A 61 -8.55 18.65 12.87
N ALA A 62 -9.15 19.22 11.82
CA ALA A 62 -10.35 18.64 11.19
C ALA A 62 -10.02 17.40 10.36
N LEU A 63 -8.83 17.36 9.73
CA LEU A 63 -8.32 16.16 9.07
C LEU A 63 -8.00 15.05 10.09
N LEU A 64 -7.33 15.40 11.19
CA LEU A 64 -7.04 14.46 12.29
C LEU A 64 -8.28 13.92 13.01
N ALA A 65 -9.44 14.54 12.84
CA ALA A 65 -10.68 14.09 13.43
C ALA A 65 -11.38 12.99 12.59
N ALA A 66 -10.87 12.67 11.40
CA ALA A 66 -11.34 11.55 10.61
C ALA A 66 -10.99 10.23 11.33
N PRO A 67 -11.98 9.33 11.56
CA PRO A 67 -11.73 8.07 12.25
C PRO A 67 -11.07 6.99 11.38
N GLU A 68 -11.07 7.17 10.06
CA GLU A 68 -10.44 6.25 9.11
C GLU A 68 -8.94 6.57 8.91
N ASP A 69 -8.13 5.54 8.72
CA ASP A 69 -6.71 5.68 8.42
C ASP A 69 -6.43 5.81 6.91
N GLY A 70 -5.20 6.23 6.58
CA GLY A 70 -4.69 6.29 5.22
C GLY A 70 -5.53 7.15 4.27
N ILE A 71 -5.67 6.66 3.02
CA ILE A 71 -6.41 7.35 1.95
C ILE A 71 -7.88 7.59 2.34
N ALA A 72 -8.51 6.63 3.04
CA ALA A 72 -9.91 6.73 3.43
C ALA A 72 -10.17 7.92 4.37
N GLY A 73 -9.27 8.18 5.33
CA GLY A 73 -9.35 9.34 6.22
C GLY A 73 -9.17 10.66 5.48
N VAL A 74 -8.21 10.71 4.55
CA VAL A 74 -7.99 11.89 3.70
C VAL A 74 -9.20 12.16 2.80
N ASP A 75 -9.79 11.13 2.18
CA ASP A 75 -11.02 11.24 1.40
C ASP A 75 -12.22 11.69 2.23
N ALA A 76 -12.32 11.21 3.48
CA ALA A 76 -13.37 11.64 4.40
C ALA A 76 -13.29 13.16 4.65
N TYR A 77 -12.08 13.68 4.84
CA TYR A 77 -11.81 15.11 4.96
C TYR A 77 -12.08 15.88 3.66
N LEU A 78 -11.63 15.37 2.51
CA LEU A 78 -11.71 16.05 1.22
C LEU A 78 -13.13 16.12 0.63
N ARG A 79 -14.02 15.23 1.07
CA ARG A 79 -15.43 15.19 0.65
C ARG A 79 -16.16 16.52 0.81
N GLN A 80 -15.83 17.30 1.84
CA GLN A 80 -16.43 18.63 2.06
C GLN A 80 -16.01 19.68 1.00
N PHE A 81 -14.90 19.44 0.32
CA PHE A 81 -14.37 20.30 -0.74
C PHE A 81 -14.72 19.79 -2.14
N GLY A 82 -15.45 18.67 -2.24
CA GLY A 82 -15.89 18.11 -3.52
C GLY A 82 -14.75 17.53 -4.37
N THR A 83 -13.69 17.05 -3.72
CA THR A 83 -12.54 16.40 -4.35
C THR A 83 -12.21 15.08 -3.63
N ALA A 84 -11.26 14.32 -4.17
CA ALA A 84 -10.74 13.09 -3.60
C ALA A 84 -9.21 13.13 -3.47
N PHE A 85 -8.65 12.22 -2.69
CA PHE A 85 -7.22 12.06 -2.46
C PHE A 85 -6.46 11.93 -3.78
N GLU A 86 -6.93 11.10 -4.71
CA GLU A 86 -6.25 10.85 -5.98
C GLU A 86 -6.12 12.14 -6.83
N ASP A 87 -7.11 13.02 -6.81
CA ASP A 87 -7.07 14.31 -7.52
C ASP A 87 -6.09 15.29 -6.85
N VAL A 88 -6.08 15.33 -5.51
CA VAL A 88 -5.13 16.16 -4.76
C VAL A 88 -3.69 15.65 -4.92
N PHE A 89 -3.51 14.33 -4.93
CA PHE A 89 -2.23 13.67 -5.19
C PHE A 89 -1.73 13.98 -6.61
N ALA A 90 -2.61 13.93 -7.62
CA ALA A 90 -2.29 14.30 -8.99
C ALA A 90 -1.78 15.74 -9.11
N ASP A 91 -2.52 16.69 -8.54
CA ASP A 91 -2.13 18.10 -8.56
C ASP A 91 -0.86 18.34 -7.73
N TRP A 92 -0.68 17.62 -6.62
CA TRP A 92 0.53 17.72 -5.77
C TRP A 92 1.80 17.30 -6.50
N LEU A 93 1.77 16.24 -7.31
CA LEU A 93 2.93 15.84 -8.13
C LEU A 93 3.30 16.93 -9.14
N VAL A 94 2.30 17.54 -9.79
CA VAL A 94 2.54 18.64 -10.74
C VAL A 94 3.03 19.89 -10.01
N ALA A 95 2.45 20.22 -8.85
CA ALA A 95 2.84 21.35 -8.03
C ALA A 95 4.29 21.21 -7.54
N SER A 96 4.69 20.00 -7.13
CA SER A 96 6.05 19.72 -6.66
C SER A 96 7.10 19.89 -7.76
N TYR A 97 6.69 19.73 -9.01
CA TYR A 97 7.56 19.86 -10.19
C TYR A 97 7.60 21.26 -10.80
N LEU A 98 6.44 21.92 -10.92
CA LEU A 98 6.34 23.26 -11.50
C LEU A 98 6.63 24.37 -10.50
N ASP A 99 6.09 24.24 -9.29
CA ASP A 99 6.10 25.26 -8.24
C ASP A 99 5.72 26.66 -8.75
N GLU A 100 4.54 26.77 -9.37
CA GLU A 100 4.02 28.03 -9.91
C GLU A 100 3.84 29.09 -8.81
N ASP A 101 3.87 30.37 -9.17
CA ASP A 101 3.65 31.47 -8.20
C ASP A 101 2.25 31.43 -7.54
N SER A 102 1.25 30.85 -8.22
CA SER A 102 -0.13 30.80 -7.73
C SER A 102 -0.97 29.71 -8.41
N GLY A 103 -2.14 29.41 -7.84
CA GLY A 103 -3.09 28.47 -8.42
C GLY A 103 -2.93 27.04 -7.88
N PRO A 104 -3.42 26.02 -8.60
CA PRO A 104 -3.40 24.64 -8.12
C PRO A 104 -1.99 24.02 -8.11
N TYR A 105 -1.04 24.56 -8.88
CA TYR A 105 0.31 24.00 -9.02
C TYR A 105 1.38 24.79 -8.27
N ALA A 106 0.97 25.50 -7.22
CA ALA A 106 1.82 26.35 -6.39
C ALA A 106 2.02 25.75 -4.99
N HIS A 107 3.23 25.86 -4.44
CA HIS A 107 3.45 25.67 -3.01
C HIS A 107 3.65 27.02 -2.30
N GLN A 108 2.82 27.30 -1.29
CA GLN A 108 2.93 28.56 -0.56
C GLN A 108 4.21 28.60 0.29
N ASP A 109 4.99 29.67 0.11
CA ASP A 109 6.26 29.92 0.80
C ASP A 109 7.26 28.76 0.64
N ALA A 110 7.37 28.25 -0.59
CA ALA A 110 8.34 27.24 -0.98
C ALA A 110 9.13 27.69 -2.23
N ASP A 111 10.23 26.98 -2.49
CA ASP A 111 11.05 27.10 -3.70
C ASP A 111 11.56 25.69 -3.99
N LEU A 112 10.84 24.97 -4.85
CA LEU A 112 11.00 23.55 -5.08
C LEU A 112 11.64 23.27 -6.44
N THR A 113 12.42 22.19 -6.50
CA THR A 113 12.94 21.67 -7.76
C THR A 113 13.10 20.17 -7.62
N ILE A 114 12.36 19.40 -8.41
CA ILE A 114 12.58 17.96 -8.56
C ILE A 114 13.94 17.74 -9.22
N ALA A 115 14.84 17.03 -8.53
CA ALA A 115 16.20 16.82 -9.01
C ALA A 115 16.35 15.56 -9.87
N THR A 116 15.47 14.58 -9.69
CA THR A 116 15.51 13.31 -10.44
C THR A 116 14.44 13.31 -11.51
N VAL A 117 14.88 13.44 -12.75
CA VAL A 117 14.07 13.42 -13.97
C VAL A 117 14.74 12.54 -15.03
N THR A 118 13.94 11.91 -15.88
CA THR A 118 14.44 11.22 -17.08
C THR A 118 14.33 12.14 -18.28
N THR A 119 15.46 12.52 -18.88
CA THR A 119 15.48 13.37 -20.09
C THR A 119 15.49 12.54 -21.37
N ILE A 120 14.51 12.77 -22.23
CA ILE A 120 14.31 12.14 -23.54
C ILE A 120 14.64 13.18 -24.62
N GLY A 121 15.89 13.19 -25.07
CA GLY A 121 16.43 14.19 -26.00
C GLY A 121 16.21 13.90 -27.50
N GLY A 122 15.54 12.80 -27.84
CA GLY A 122 15.29 12.40 -29.23
C GLY A 122 14.59 11.05 -29.35
N PRO A 123 14.33 10.56 -30.57
CA PRO A 123 13.64 9.29 -30.79
C PRO A 123 14.38 8.12 -30.14
N GLY A 124 13.66 7.29 -29.40
CA GLY A 124 14.21 6.16 -28.68
C GLY A 124 13.12 5.45 -27.88
N GLU A 125 13.51 4.39 -27.20
CA GLU A 125 12.64 3.68 -26.28
C GLU A 125 13.32 3.57 -24.91
N GLY A 126 12.52 3.39 -23.87
CA GLY A 126 13.03 3.15 -22.52
C GLY A 126 12.01 2.47 -21.63
N ASP A 127 12.52 1.91 -20.54
CA ASP A 127 11.75 1.27 -19.49
C ASP A 127 11.84 2.11 -18.21
N GLY A 128 10.81 2.03 -17.38
CA GLY A 128 10.78 2.64 -16.06
C GLY A 128 9.94 1.83 -15.08
N SER A 129 10.04 2.19 -13.81
CA SER A 129 9.17 1.67 -12.76
C SER A 129 8.90 2.76 -11.74
N VAL A 130 7.70 2.79 -11.19
CA VAL A 130 7.28 3.76 -10.17
C VAL A 130 6.52 3.04 -9.06
N HIS A 131 6.82 3.36 -7.81
CA HIS A 131 6.10 2.83 -6.66
C HIS A 131 4.65 3.33 -6.66
N GLN A 132 3.75 2.58 -6.01
CA GLN A 132 2.37 3.04 -5.88
C GLN A 132 2.36 4.34 -5.07
N PHE A 133 1.53 5.30 -5.47
CA PHE A 133 1.44 6.62 -4.88
C PHE A 133 2.78 7.38 -4.80
N ALA A 134 3.60 7.21 -5.84
CA ALA A 134 4.85 7.92 -6.09
C ALA A 134 4.84 8.57 -7.49
N GLY A 135 5.87 9.36 -7.83
CA GLY A 135 5.92 10.07 -9.11
C GLY A 135 7.26 10.01 -9.85
N ASP A 136 7.20 9.65 -11.13
CA ASP A 136 8.28 9.77 -12.11
C ASP A 136 8.05 10.97 -13.04
N TYR A 137 9.13 11.62 -13.47
CA TYR A 137 9.09 12.78 -14.36
C TYR A 137 9.92 12.51 -15.61
N LEU A 138 9.26 12.46 -16.78
CA LEU A 138 9.89 12.26 -18.08
C LEU A 138 9.89 13.59 -18.84
N GLU A 139 11.04 14.25 -18.93
CA GLU A 139 11.22 15.48 -19.69
C GLU A 139 11.53 15.16 -21.16
N ILE A 140 10.72 15.68 -22.07
CA ILE A 140 10.78 15.39 -23.50
C ILE A 140 11.13 16.65 -24.26
N ASP A 141 12.28 16.64 -24.95
CA ASP A 141 12.71 17.72 -25.84
C ASP A 141 12.13 17.52 -27.25
N ALA A 142 10.80 17.54 -27.38
CA ALA A 142 10.17 17.32 -28.67
C ALA A 142 10.47 18.49 -29.65
N PRO A 143 10.83 18.19 -30.92
CA PRO A 143 11.14 19.22 -31.90
C PRO A 143 9.88 20.00 -32.33
N ALA A 144 10.07 21.25 -32.76
CA ALA A 144 9.02 22.15 -33.25
C ALA A 144 8.32 21.72 -34.56
N GLY A 145 8.45 20.45 -34.96
CA GLY A 145 7.80 19.81 -36.11
C GLY A 145 6.96 18.58 -35.74
N GLY A 146 6.74 18.35 -34.43
CA GLY A 146 5.95 17.24 -33.90
C GLY A 146 6.78 16.01 -33.56
N ALA A 147 6.52 15.41 -32.41
CA ALA A 147 6.91 14.05 -32.03
C ALA A 147 5.67 13.24 -31.64
N SER A 148 5.75 11.92 -31.67
CA SER A 148 4.78 11.05 -30.99
C SER A 148 5.45 10.51 -29.73
N PHE A 149 4.68 10.40 -28.65
CA PHE A 149 5.09 9.72 -27.43
C PHE A 149 4.05 8.66 -27.12
N ALA A 150 4.48 7.41 -27.02
CA ALA A 150 3.63 6.31 -26.57
C ALA A 150 4.06 5.83 -25.19
N PHE A 151 3.07 5.46 -24.38
CA PHE A 151 3.24 4.90 -23.05
C PHE A 151 2.58 3.52 -22.98
N ASP A 152 3.26 2.59 -22.32
CA ASP A 152 2.81 1.21 -22.11
C ASP A 152 3.11 0.80 -20.66
N GLY A 153 2.14 0.99 -19.77
CA GLY A 153 2.21 0.54 -18.38
C GLY A 153 1.79 -0.91 -18.20
N SER A 154 2.28 -1.56 -17.14
CA SER A 154 1.82 -2.89 -16.76
C SER A 154 0.31 -2.90 -16.48
N ASP A 155 -0.39 -3.95 -16.93
CA ASP A 155 -1.84 -4.10 -16.72
C ASP A 155 -2.17 -4.62 -15.31
N GLN A 156 -1.18 -5.22 -14.64
CA GLN A 156 -1.34 -5.83 -13.33
C GLN A 156 -0.11 -5.64 -12.45
N VAL A 157 -0.29 -5.82 -11.14
CA VAL A 157 0.74 -5.74 -10.11
C VAL A 157 0.49 -6.75 -8.99
N GLY A 158 1.54 -7.44 -8.55
CA GLY A 158 1.44 -8.42 -7.46
C GLY A 158 1.30 -7.74 -6.10
N VAL A 159 0.95 -8.52 -5.07
CA VAL A 159 0.93 -8.05 -3.66
C VAL A 159 2.29 -8.21 -2.96
N GLY A 160 3.36 -8.50 -3.72
CA GLY A 160 4.70 -8.73 -3.17
C GLY A 160 4.91 -10.10 -2.53
N ILE A 161 4.00 -11.05 -2.76
CA ILE A 161 4.09 -12.45 -2.31
C ILE A 161 3.97 -13.34 -3.55
N GLU A 162 4.99 -14.14 -3.82
CA GLU A 162 4.94 -15.13 -4.90
C GLU A 162 4.02 -16.29 -4.48
N PRO A 163 3.00 -16.65 -5.28
CA PRO A 163 2.14 -17.78 -4.96
C PRO A 163 2.94 -19.09 -4.90
N ARG A 164 2.58 -19.99 -3.98
CA ARG A 164 3.27 -21.28 -3.87
C ARG A 164 2.86 -22.25 -4.99
N ASP A 165 1.57 -22.54 -5.10
CA ASP A 165 1.03 -23.47 -6.11
C ASP A 165 -0.38 -23.09 -6.62
N GLY A 166 -0.91 -21.93 -6.21
CA GLY A 166 -2.22 -21.45 -6.63
C GLY A 166 -2.68 -20.19 -5.91
N PRO A 167 -4.00 -19.94 -5.85
CA PRO A 167 -4.55 -18.89 -5.02
C PRO A 167 -4.19 -19.05 -3.55
N PHE A 168 -4.14 -17.96 -2.80
CA PHE A 168 -3.91 -18.00 -1.36
C PHE A 168 -4.72 -16.93 -0.64
N TRP A 169 -4.81 -17.03 0.68
CA TRP A 169 -5.41 -15.98 1.52
C TRP A 169 -4.33 -15.04 2.03
N TRP A 170 -4.56 -13.73 1.91
CA TRP A 170 -3.66 -12.68 2.36
C TRP A 170 -4.39 -11.74 3.31
N SER A 171 -3.74 -11.33 4.40
CA SER A 171 -4.31 -10.48 5.44
C SER A 171 -4.57 -9.03 5.03
N ALA A 172 -4.12 -8.63 3.83
CA ALA A 172 -3.78 -7.25 3.51
C ALA A 172 -2.57 -6.74 4.33
N ALA A 173 -2.16 -5.50 4.05
CA ALA A 173 -1.01 -4.84 4.66
C ALA A 173 -1.36 -3.35 4.83
N GLU A 174 -1.85 -3.01 6.01
CA GLU A 174 -2.35 -1.68 6.39
C GLU A 174 -2.07 -1.48 7.90
N ASP A 175 -1.97 -0.22 8.35
CA ASP A 175 -1.84 0.15 9.77
C ASP A 175 -3.21 0.03 10.48
N SER A 176 -3.20 -0.09 11.82
CA SER A 176 -4.38 -0.20 12.70
C SER A 176 -5.38 -1.29 12.30
N MET A 177 -4.88 -2.39 11.72
CA MET A 177 -5.70 -3.42 11.11
C MET A 177 -5.98 -4.58 12.08
N ASP A 178 -7.13 -5.22 11.89
CA ASP A 178 -7.56 -6.44 12.58
C ASP A 178 -8.27 -7.36 11.57
N SER A 179 -7.46 -7.98 10.73
CA SER A 179 -7.93 -8.85 9.64
C SER A 179 -8.13 -10.27 10.15
N ARG A 180 -9.26 -10.89 9.81
CA ARG A 180 -9.66 -12.24 10.25
C ARG A 180 -10.09 -13.13 9.10
N LEU A 181 -9.77 -14.41 9.21
CA LEU A 181 -10.26 -15.49 8.35
C LEU A 181 -10.73 -16.63 9.23
N THR A 182 -12.06 -16.77 9.40
CA THR A 182 -12.66 -17.67 10.39
C THR A 182 -13.47 -18.80 9.74
N ARG A 183 -13.36 -20.02 10.28
CA ARG A 183 -14.17 -21.18 9.85
C ARG A 183 -14.46 -22.13 11.00
N GLU A 184 -15.64 -22.74 10.97
CA GLU A 184 -16.06 -23.77 11.91
C GLU A 184 -15.72 -25.18 11.41
N PHE A 185 -15.29 -26.04 12.34
CA PHE A 185 -15.02 -27.45 12.11
C PHE A 185 -15.68 -28.31 13.19
N ASP A 186 -16.29 -29.42 12.78
CA ASP A 186 -16.82 -30.43 13.70
C ASP A 186 -15.78 -31.52 13.96
N LEU A 187 -15.19 -31.51 15.16
CA LEU A 187 -14.22 -32.51 15.62
C LEU A 187 -14.87 -33.58 16.53
N SER A 188 -16.20 -33.67 16.59
CA SER A 188 -16.92 -34.56 17.51
C SER A 188 -16.61 -36.05 17.34
N GLY A 189 -16.26 -36.45 16.11
CA GLY A 189 -15.89 -37.84 15.79
C GLY A 189 -14.43 -38.21 16.06
N LEU A 190 -13.60 -37.26 16.51
CA LEU A 190 -12.16 -37.41 16.61
C LEU A 190 -11.68 -37.48 18.05
N ALA A 191 -10.59 -38.23 18.27
CA ALA A 191 -9.88 -38.28 19.56
C ALA A 191 -8.64 -37.39 19.59
N ALA A 192 -8.15 -37.00 18.42
CA ALA A 192 -7.03 -36.09 18.19
C ALA A 192 -7.23 -35.46 16.81
N ALA A 193 -6.69 -34.25 16.62
CA ALA A 193 -6.76 -33.53 15.36
C ALA A 193 -5.53 -32.63 15.21
N THR A 194 -5.10 -32.41 13.97
CA THR A 194 -3.95 -31.56 13.65
C THR A 194 -4.37 -30.55 12.59
N LEU A 195 -4.01 -29.29 12.79
CA LEU A 195 -4.06 -28.28 11.73
C LEU A 195 -2.71 -28.23 11.03
N ARG A 196 -2.70 -28.35 9.70
CA ARG A 196 -1.54 -28.10 8.86
C ARG A 196 -1.87 -27.01 7.86
N PHE A 197 -0.90 -26.16 7.57
CA PHE A 197 -1.02 -25.14 6.54
C PHE A 197 0.37 -24.67 6.13
N TRP A 198 0.44 -23.96 5.02
CA TRP A 198 1.59 -23.17 4.66
C TRP A 198 1.32 -21.72 4.94
N THR A 199 2.33 -21.01 5.40
CA THR A 199 2.24 -19.58 5.64
C THR A 199 3.46 -18.86 5.12
N TRP A 200 3.24 -17.63 4.70
CA TRP A 200 4.27 -16.65 4.39
C TRP A 200 3.98 -15.43 5.24
N PHE A 201 4.99 -14.81 5.85
CA PHE A 201 4.75 -13.62 6.66
C PHE A 201 5.93 -12.67 6.66
N ASP A 202 5.62 -11.38 6.68
CA ASP A 202 6.55 -10.29 6.88
C ASP A 202 5.79 -9.22 7.66
N THR A 203 6.11 -9.08 8.93
CA THR A 203 5.34 -8.34 9.95
C THR A 203 6.31 -7.53 10.81
N GLU A 204 5.88 -6.38 11.34
CA GLU A 204 6.77 -5.58 12.19
C GLU A 204 7.12 -6.34 13.48
N ARG A 205 8.40 -6.71 13.61
CA ARG A 205 8.85 -7.60 14.68
C ARG A 205 8.66 -6.99 16.06
N GLY A 206 7.80 -7.61 16.86
CA GLY A 206 7.52 -7.24 18.23
C GLY A 206 6.34 -6.28 18.40
N TRP A 207 5.77 -5.78 17.30
CA TRP A 207 4.66 -4.82 17.28
C TRP A 207 3.43 -5.43 16.64
N ASP A 208 3.60 -5.98 15.44
CA ASP A 208 2.57 -6.68 14.70
C ASP A 208 2.61 -8.17 14.94
N TYR A 209 1.44 -8.79 14.94
CA TYR A 209 1.31 -10.23 15.14
C TYR A 209 0.21 -10.82 14.28
N ALA A 210 0.54 -11.91 13.59
CA ALA A 210 -0.46 -12.84 13.10
C ALA A 210 -0.65 -13.99 14.10
N TYR A 211 -1.85 -14.55 14.14
CA TYR A 211 -2.25 -15.59 15.06
C TYR A 211 -3.04 -16.68 14.34
N VAL A 212 -2.87 -17.91 14.81
CA VAL A 212 -3.90 -18.94 14.69
C VAL A 212 -4.59 -19.05 16.03
N ALA A 213 -5.89 -18.83 16.07
CA ALA A 213 -6.67 -18.89 17.29
C ALA A 213 -7.85 -19.85 17.17
N ALA A 214 -8.29 -20.41 18.31
CA ALA A 214 -9.44 -21.29 18.37
C ALA A 214 -10.46 -20.86 19.43
N SER A 215 -11.73 -21.19 19.16
CA SER A 215 -12.86 -20.91 20.06
C SER A 215 -13.82 -22.09 20.15
N ARG A 216 -14.38 -22.33 21.35
CA ARG A 216 -15.39 -23.39 21.63
C ARG A 216 -16.75 -22.84 22.03
N ASP A 217 -16.89 -21.54 22.13
CA ASP A 217 -18.08 -20.86 22.67
C ASP A 217 -18.75 -19.96 21.62
N GLY A 218 -18.60 -20.31 20.35
CA GLY A 218 -19.15 -19.55 19.23
C GLY A 218 -18.44 -18.22 19.00
N GLY A 219 -17.15 -18.13 19.36
CA GLY A 219 -16.32 -16.94 19.11
C GLY A 219 -16.38 -15.88 20.20
N GLN A 220 -16.92 -16.20 21.39
CA GLN A 220 -16.94 -15.28 22.53
C GLN A 220 -15.55 -15.17 23.18
N THR A 221 -14.80 -16.28 23.21
CA THR A 221 -13.40 -16.30 23.65
C THR A 221 -12.53 -17.00 22.62
N TRP A 222 -11.29 -16.52 22.48
CA TRP A 222 -10.29 -17.01 21.55
C TRP A 222 -8.99 -17.31 22.28
N GLU A 223 -8.38 -18.45 21.98
CA GLU A 223 -7.06 -18.84 22.48
C GLU A 223 -6.08 -18.91 21.30
N ALA A 224 -5.02 -18.10 21.32
CA ALA A 224 -3.92 -18.21 20.36
C ALA A 224 -3.17 -19.53 20.56
N LEU A 225 -2.97 -20.26 19.48
CA LEU A 225 -2.37 -21.58 19.47
C LEU A 225 -0.88 -21.49 19.07
N PRO A 226 0.02 -22.18 19.78
CA PRO A 226 1.42 -22.19 19.42
C PRO A 226 1.66 -23.02 18.15
N GLY A 227 2.38 -22.42 17.20
CA GLY A 227 2.90 -23.06 15.99
C GLY A 227 4.43 -23.12 15.98
N ARG A 228 5.00 -23.71 14.93
CA ARG A 228 6.45 -23.92 14.78
C ARG A 228 7.24 -22.62 14.65
N GLN A 229 6.69 -21.64 13.94
CA GLN A 229 7.29 -20.32 13.71
C GLN A 229 6.75 -19.25 14.67
N THR A 230 5.81 -19.59 15.57
CA THR A 230 5.32 -18.61 16.55
C THR A 230 6.39 -18.24 17.58
N THR A 231 6.34 -17.00 18.05
CA THR A 231 7.22 -16.45 19.06
C THR A 231 6.42 -15.92 20.25
N GLY A 232 7.05 -15.92 21.42
CA GLY A 232 6.58 -15.20 22.61
C GLY A 232 7.33 -13.88 22.83
N PHE A 233 8.10 -13.42 21.85
CA PHE A 233 8.78 -12.13 21.90
C PHE A 233 7.74 -11.02 21.82
N ASP A 234 7.46 -10.39 22.97
CA ASP A 234 6.49 -9.31 23.11
C ASP A 234 7.08 -8.17 23.96
N PRO A 235 7.91 -7.30 23.35
CA PRO A 235 8.63 -6.24 24.06
C PRO A 235 7.73 -5.11 24.54
N VAL A 236 6.54 -4.95 23.92
CA VAL A 236 5.60 -3.86 24.19
C VAL A 236 4.34 -4.31 24.94
N ALA A 237 4.23 -5.61 25.25
CA ALA A 237 3.14 -6.22 26.00
C ALA A 237 1.76 -6.06 25.31
N LEU A 238 1.73 -6.15 23.98
CA LEU A 238 0.53 -6.03 23.16
C LEU A 238 0.07 -7.38 22.58
N ALA A 239 0.93 -8.40 22.58
CA ALA A 239 0.55 -9.71 22.06
C ALA A 239 -0.42 -10.40 23.02
N TYR A 240 -1.50 -10.98 22.49
CA TYR A 240 -2.46 -11.72 23.31
C TYR A 240 -2.13 -13.22 23.46
N GLY A 241 -1.05 -13.69 22.84
CA GLY A 241 -0.57 -15.07 22.92
C GLY A 241 0.61 -15.34 21.97
N PRO A 242 0.98 -16.61 21.72
CA PRO A 242 2.00 -16.94 20.73
C PRO A 242 1.54 -16.53 19.34
N GLY A 243 2.36 -15.77 18.63
CA GLY A 243 2.03 -15.26 17.28
C GLY A 243 3.22 -15.26 16.34
N TYR A 244 2.96 -15.06 15.05
CA TYR A 244 3.96 -14.83 14.02
C TYR A 244 4.30 -13.34 14.02
N SER A 245 5.55 -13.01 14.35
CA SER A 245 6.05 -11.64 14.37
C SER A 245 7.51 -11.62 13.89
N GLY A 246 7.81 -10.78 12.90
CA GLY A 246 9.03 -10.83 12.08
C GLY A 246 8.74 -11.38 10.68
N SER A 247 9.67 -12.16 10.11
CA SER A 247 9.63 -12.58 8.71
C SER A 247 9.84 -14.09 8.55
N SER A 248 9.24 -14.68 7.52
CA SER A 248 9.53 -16.03 7.00
C SER A 248 10.66 -16.03 5.95
N ASP A 249 11.44 -14.94 5.89
CA ASP A 249 12.57 -14.74 4.97
C ASP A 249 12.17 -14.80 3.48
N GLY A 250 10.94 -14.39 3.17
CA GLY A 250 10.42 -14.39 1.81
C GLY A 250 9.97 -15.76 1.30
N GLU A 251 10.00 -16.80 2.13
CA GLU A 251 9.64 -18.17 1.76
C GLU A 251 8.32 -18.60 2.41
N TRP A 252 7.61 -19.51 1.73
CA TRP A 252 6.49 -20.22 2.34
C TRP A 252 7.03 -21.30 3.27
N VAL A 253 6.55 -21.31 4.52
CA VAL A 253 6.96 -22.25 5.57
C VAL A 253 5.78 -23.06 6.06
N GLN A 254 6.00 -24.35 6.34
CA GLN A 254 4.94 -25.25 6.77
C GLN A 254 4.74 -25.18 8.30
N GLU A 255 3.47 -25.05 8.68
CA GLU A 255 2.99 -25.04 10.06
C GLU A 255 2.26 -26.33 10.43
N GLU A 256 2.32 -26.64 11.73
CA GLU A 256 1.58 -27.76 12.31
C GLU A 256 1.19 -27.39 13.75
N ILE A 257 -0.12 -27.36 14.01
CA ILE A 257 -0.70 -26.96 15.29
C ILE A 257 -1.57 -28.10 15.84
N ASP A 258 -1.40 -28.41 17.12
CA ASP A 258 -2.17 -29.44 17.81
C ASP A 258 -3.59 -28.94 18.13
N LEU A 259 -4.59 -29.59 17.53
CA LEU A 259 -6.01 -29.36 17.82
C LEU A 259 -6.61 -30.42 18.74
N THR A 260 -5.82 -31.39 19.22
CA THR A 260 -6.26 -32.45 20.14
C THR A 260 -7.03 -31.92 21.35
N PRO A 261 -6.66 -30.78 21.97
CA PRO A 261 -7.46 -30.24 23.07
C PRO A 261 -8.93 -30.00 22.68
N TYR A 262 -9.20 -29.65 21.42
CA TYR A 262 -10.51 -29.27 20.86
C TYR A 262 -11.30 -30.46 20.29
N ALA A 263 -10.72 -31.66 20.27
CA ALA A 263 -11.40 -32.87 19.81
C ALA A 263 -12.66 -33.18 20.65
N GLY A 264 -13.67 -33.79 20.01
CA GLY A 264 -14.92 -34.16 20.67
C GLY A 264 -16.04 -33.10 20.64
N GLY A 265 -15.86 -32.00 19.91
CA GLY A 265 -16.90 -30.98 19.70
C GLY A 265 -16.65 -30.09 18.48
N GLU A 266 -17.48 -29.08 18.32
CA GLU A 266 -17.30 -28.02 17.32
C GLU A 266 -16.23 -27.02 17.79
N VAL A 267 -15.43 -26.53 16.85
CA VAL A 267 -14.40 -25.51 17.08
C VAL A 267 -14.42 -24.49 15.95
N LEU A 268 -14.34 -23.21 16.28
CA LEU A 268 -13.97 -22.18 15.32
C LEU A 268 -12.46 -22.03 15.29
N LEU A 269 -11.88 -22.05 14.09
CA LEU A 269 -10.49 -21.69 13.84
C LEU A 269 -10.45 -20.33 13.14
N ARG A 270 -9.48 -19.51 13.52
CA ARG A 270 -9.26 -18.18 12.95
C ARG A 270 -7.79 -17.97 12.66
N PHE A 271 -7.49 -17.50 11.46
CA PHE A 271 -6.26 -16.76 11.18
C PHE A 271 -6.56 -15.29 11.41
N GLU A 272 -5.73 -14.59 12.18
CA GLU A 272 -5.91 -13.18 12.51
C GLU A 272 -4.59 -12.45 12.31
N TYR A 273 -4.61 -11.22 11.79
CA TYR A 273 -3.44 -10.35 11.72
C TYR A 273 -3.81 -9.00 12.29
N VAL A 274 -3.05 -8.59 13.31
CA VAL A 274 -3.25 -7.34 14.06
C VAL A 274 -2.01 -6.48 13.93
N THR A 275 -2.20 -5.23 13.51
CA THR A 275 -1.13 -4.23 13.35
C THR A 275 -1.29 -3.04 14.28
N ASP A 276 -0.19 -2.37 14.60
CA ASP A 276 -0.21 -1.10 15.34
C ASP A 276 -0.52 0.11 14.42
N ASP A 277 -0.50 1.33 14.97
CA ASP A 277 -0.87 2.56 14.25
C ASP A 277 0.29 3.24 13.51
N ALA A 278 1.45 2.59 13.37
CA ALA A 278 2.68 3.24 12.95
C ALA A 278 3.20 2.82 11.56
N THR A 279 3.63 1.56 11.41
CA THR A 279 4.10 1.04 10.13
C THR A 279 3.80 -0.44 10.02
N HIS A 280 3.48 -0.87 8.81
CA HIS A 280 3.22 -2.26 8.50
C HIS A 280 4.26 -2.79 7.50
N GLU A 281 4.52 -4.08 7.57
CA GLU A 281 5.26 -4.81 6.53
C GLU A 281 4.27 -5.40 5.51
N ARG A 282 4.61 -6.51 4.81
CA ARG A 282 3.73 -7.08 3.77
C ARG A 282 2.58 -7.96 4.30
N GLY A 283 2.52 -8.16 5.61
CA GLY A 283 1.46 -8.88 6.30
C GLY A 283 1.65 -10.39 6.35
N PHE A 284 0.54 -11.12 6.34
CA PHE A 284 0.46 -12.55 6.60
C PHE A 284 -0.37 -13.25 5.51
N ALA A 285 0.13 -14.39 5.02
CA ALA A 285 -0.56 -15.19 4.03
C ALA A 285 -0.63 -16.66 4.46
N VAL A 286 -1.70 -17.33 4.02
CA VAL A 286 -2.01 -18.72 4.36
C VAL A 286 -2.48 -19.46 3.12
N ASP A 287 -2.01 -20.69 2.97
CA ASP A 287 -2.37 -21.58 1.88
C ASP A 287 -2.35 -23.06 2.35
N ASP A 288 -2.94 -23.96 1.55
CA ASP A 288 -2.97 -25.41 1.78
C ASP A 288 -3.41 -25.79 3.21
N ILE A 289 -4.57 -25.28 3.63
CA ILE A 289 -5.10 -25.51 4.97
C ILE A 289 -5.72 -26.91 5.05
N GLU A 290 -5.20 -27.76 5.93
CA GLU A 290 -5.58 -29.15 6.09
C GLU A 290 -5.89 -29.51 7.54
N ILE A 291 -6.91 -30.35 7.71
CA ILE A 291 -7.14 -31.14 8.93
C ILE A 291 -7.22 -32.60 8.49
N PRO A 292 -6.08 -33.32 8.46
CA PRO A 292 -6.01 -34.66 7.87
C PRO A 292 -6.97 -35.67 8.52
N GLU A 293 -7.18 -35.59 9.83
CA GLU A 293 -8.10 -36.47 10.56
C GLU A 293 -9.57 -36.27 10.17
N LEU A 294 -9.92 -35.10 9.62
CA LEU A 294 -11.23 -34.84 9.01
C LEU A 294 -11.28 -35.10 7.50
N ALA A 295 -10.14 -35.48 6.88
CA ALA A 295 -9.96 -35.46 5.43
C ALA A 295 -10.34 -34.10 4.80
N PHE A 296 -10.08 -33.00 5.53
CA PHE A 296 -10.25 -31.64 5.05
C PHE A 296 -8.94 -31.14 4.44
N ALA A 297 -9.04 -30.52 3.26
CA ALA A 297 -7.95 -29.83 2.57
C ALA A 297 -8.52 -28.65 1.76
N ASP A 298 -7.83 -27.52 1.78
CA ASP A 298 -8.23 -26.27 1.15
C ASP A 298 -7.01 -25.47 0.66
N GLY A 299 -6.74 -25.52 -0.64
CA GLY A 299 -5.71 -24.69 -1.31
C GLY A 299 -6.27 -23.36 -1.84
N ALA A 300 -7.30 -22.80 -1.20
CA ALA A 300 -7.93 -21.52 -1.52
C ALA A 300 -8.51 -21.35 -2.95
N ASP A 301 -8.64 -22.43 -3.73
CA ASP A 301 -9.31 -22.44 -5.05
C ASP A 301 -10.75 -21.91 -5.02
N ALA A 302 -11.43 -22.06 -3.88
CA ALA A 302 -12.75 -21.50 -3.57
C ALA A 302 -12.73 -20.84 -2.18
N GLY A 303 -13.74 -20.04 -1.85
CA GLY A 303 -13.88 -19.51 -0.49
C GLY A 303 -14.06 -20.60 0.57
N ASN A 304 -14.53 -21.80 0.16
CA ASN A 304 -14.65 -23.02 0.95
C ASN A 304 -15.37 -22.90 2.30
N GLY A 305 -16.10 -21.81 2.54
CA GLY A 305 -16.84 -21.51 3.77
C GLY A 305 -15.99 -20.85 4.86
N TRP A 306 -14.84 -20.28 4.49
CA TRP A 306 -14.17 -19.27 5.30
C TRP A 306 -14.95 -17.95 5.28
N GLN A 307 -15.00 -17.30 6.43
CA GLN A 307 -15.54 -15.97 6.62
C GLN A 307 -14.35 -15.01 6.71
N ALA A 308 -14.13 -14.27 5.64
CA ALA A 308 -13.06 -13.28 5.55
C ALA A 308 -13.58 -11.90 5.99
N GLU A 309 -12.86 -11.28 6.91
CA GLU A 309 -13.01 -9.90 7.35
C GLU A 309 -11.63 -9.25 7.20
N GLY A 310 -11.43 -8.43 6.16
CA GLY A 310 -10.11 -7.85 5.86
C GLY A 310 -9.18 -8.76 5.04
N PHE A 311 -9.17 -10.08 5.31
CA PHE A 311 -8.46 -11.05 4.44
C PHE A 311 -9.01 -11.03 3.01
N ARG A 312 -8.09 -11.11 2.04
CA ARG A 312 -8.38 -11.13 0.60
C ARG A 312 -7.87 -12.43 0.01
N ARG A 313 -8.65 -13.01 -0.89
CA ARG A 313 -8.22 -14.17 -1.66
C ARG A 313 -7.49 -13.70 -2.91
N ILE A 314 -6.21 -14.03 -3.01
CA ILE A 314 -5.36 -13.63 -4.12
C ILE A 314 -5.36 -14.73 -5.16
N GLU A 315 -6.18 -14.57 -6.19
CA GLU A 315 -6.30 -15.52 -7.31
C GLU A 315 -5.45 -15.10 -8.52
N ALA A 316 -5.15 -13.81 -8.61
CA ALA A 316 -4.34 -13.20 -9.65
C ALA A 316 -3.74 -11.89 -9.12
N PRO A 317 -2.68 -11.37 -9.76
CA PRO A 317 -2.22 -10.00 -9.53
C PRO A 317 -3.36 -8.97 -9.62
N LEU A 318 -3.25 -7.89 -8.83
CA LEU A 318 -4.21 -6.79 -8.81
C LEU A 318 -4.22 -6.06 -10.17
N PRO A 319 -5.36 -5.54 -10.64
CA PRO A 319 -5.39 -4.63 -11.77
C PRO A 319 -4.54 -3.39 -11.47
N GLN A 320 -3.54 -3.10 -12.30
CA GLN A 320 -2.71 -1.91 -12.13
C GLN A 320 -3.43 -0.70 -12.71
N ARG A 321 -3.36 0.42 -11.98
CA ARG A 321 -3.80 1.73 -12.45
C ARG A 321 -2.63 2.70 -12.51
N PHE A 322 -2.57 3.49 -13.58
CA PHE A 322 -1.67 4.63 -13.67
C PHE A 322 -2.48 5.93 -13.69
N LEU A 323 -1.88 6.97 -13.11
CA LEU A 323 -2.27 8.35 -13.27
C LEU A 323 -1.15 9.03 -14.07
N VAL A 324 -1.47 9.48 -15.29
CA VAL A 324 -0.50 10.13 -16.15
C VAL A 324 -0.96 11.54 -16.50
N GLN A 325 -0.05 12.49 -16.39
CA GLN A 325 -0.30 13.90 -16.70
C GLN A 325 0.74 14.43 -17.66
N LEU A 326 0.29 15.24 -18.63
CA LEU A 326 1.12 15.95 -19.58
C LEU A 326 1.21 17.42 -19.18
N ILE A 327 2.42 17.92 -19.05
CA ILE A 327 2.76 19.33 -18.85
C ILE A 327 3.39 19.84 -20.16
N GLU A 328 2.71 20.74 -20.86
CA GLU A 328 3.26 21.42 -22.04
C GLU A 328 3.93 22.73 -21.60
N ARG A 329 5.25 22.85 -21.81
CA ARG A 329 6.08 23.97 -21.33
C ARG A 329 6.01 25.21 -22.25
N GLY A 330 4.79 25.59 -22.63
CA GLY A 330 4.50 26.81 -23.40
C GLY A 330 4.24 28.03 -22.52
N GLU A 331 3.90 29.15 -23.15
CA GLU A 331 3.31 30.32 -22.48
C GLU A 331 1.86 30.51 -23.00
N PRO A 332 0.82 30.19 -22.21
CA PRO A 332 0.86 29.65 -20.84
C PRO A 332 1.24 28.17 -20.78
N ILE A 333 1.68 27.72 -19.60
CA ILE A 333 1.84 26.29 -19.29
C ILE A 333 0.45 25.65 -19.28
N VAL A 334 0.36 24.46 -19.87
CA VAL A 334 -0.89 23.68 -19.94
C VAL A 334 -0.66 22.31 -19.31
N VAL A 335 -1.49 21.96 -18.34
CA VAL A 335 -1.48 20.65 -17.67
C VAL A 335 -2.73 19.88 -18.07
N ARG A 336 -2.57 18.62 -18.48
CA ARG A 336 -3.67 17.73 -18.88
C ARG A 336 -3.50 16.35 -18.27
N ARG A 337 -4.55 15.82 -17.64
CA ARG A 337 -4.62 14.40 -17.28
C ARG A 337 -4.91 13.57 -18.53
N LEU A 338 -4.13 12.52 -18.74
CA LEU A 338 -4.31 11.59 -19.86
C LEU A 338 -5.19 10.43 -19.40
N GLU A 339 -6.27 10.18 -20.12
CA GLU A 339 -7.17 9.06 -19.82
C GLU A 339 -6.52 7.74 -20.24
N LEU A 340 -6.51 6.79 -19.30
CA LEU A 340 -6.00 5.44 -19.51
C LEU A 340 -7.14 4.43 -19.40
N GLY A 341 -7.22 3.55 -20.39
CA GLY A 341 -8.07 2.37 -20.31
C GLY A 341 -7.43 1.26 -19.46
N PRO A 342 -8.10 0.11 -19.29
CA PRO A 342 -7.59 -1.02 -18.50
C PRO A 342 -6.26 -1.62 -18.99
N SER A 343 -5.84 -1.30 -20.22
CA SER A 343 -4.58 -1.74 -20.80
C SER A 343 -3.42 -0.76 -20.59
N ASN A 344 -3.61 0.29 -19.78
CA ASN A 344 -2.61 1.29 -19.39
C ASN A 344 -1.73 1.82 -20.54
N ARG A 345 -2.35 2.11 -21.69
CA ARG A 345 -1.67 2.59 -22.90
C ARG A 345 -2.27 3.89 -23.41
N PHE A 346 -1.42 4.78 -23.90
CA PHE A 346 -1.82 5.90 -24.74
C PHE A 346 -0.72 6.25 -25.75
N GLU A 347 -1.08 7.00 -26.78
CA GLU A 347 -0.16 7.65 -27.69
C GLU A 347 -0.63 9.11 -27.88
N ILE A 348 0.31 10.05 -27.84
CA ILE A 348 0.02 11.49 -27.96
C ILE A 348 1.04 12.18 -28.86
N ALA A 349 0.56 13.13 -29.65
CA ALA A 349 1.43 14.03 -30.40
C ALA A 349 1.92 15.18 -29.50
N LEU A 350 3.20 15.50 -29.58
CA LEU A 350 3.86 16.59 -28.85
C LEU A 350 4.39 17.61 -29.86
N ASP A 351 3.93 18.86 -29.75
CA ASP A 351 4.30 19.96 -30.65
C ASP A 351 5.37 20.89 -30.05
N GLY A 352 6.06 20.46 -28.99
CA GLY A 352 7.12 21.18 -28.32
C GLY A 352 7.53 20.53 -27.00
N PRO A 353 8.47 21.13 -26.26
CA PRO A 353 8.96 20.59 -25.00
C PRO A 353 7.82 20.31 -24.01
N ALA A 354 7.87 19.13 -23.41
CA ALA A 354 6.82 18.65 -22.52
C ALA A 354 7.39 17.77 -21.41
N THR A 355 6.60 17.59 -20.35
CA THR A 355 6.90 16.62 -19.29
C THR A 355 5.73 15.68 -19.13
N ILE A 356 6.00 14.37 -19.10
CA ILE A 356 5.04 13.35 -18.69
C ILE A 356 5.31 13.02 -17.22
N VAL A 357 4.34 13.31 -16.36
CA VAL A 357 4.33 12.89 -14.96
C VAL A 357 3.62 11.55 -14.88
N VAL A 358 4.33 10.51 -14.43
CA VAL A 358 3.80 9.14 -14.33
C VAL A 358 3.68 8.78 -12.86
N ALA A 359 2.50 8.33 -12.44
CA ALA A 359 2.28 7.79 -11.11
C ALA A 359 1.52 6.46 -11.19
N ALA A 360 1.88 5.52 -10.33
CA ALA A 360 1.08 4.32 -10.09
C ALA A 360 0.12 4.58 -8.92
N VAL A 361 -1.12 4.11 -8.98
CA VAL A 361 -2.17 4.45 -7.99
C VAL A 361 -3.04 3.24 -7.59
N THR A 362 -2.43 2.05 -7.55
CA THR A 362 -3.12 0.83 -7.13
C THR A 362 -2.95 0.64 -5.62
N GLU A 363 -4.06 0.63 -4.89
CA GLU A 363 -4.08 0.34 -3.44
C GLU A 363 -3.87 -1.16 -3.16
N GLY A 364 -3.41 -1.48 -1.94
CA GLY A 364 -3.23 -2.85 -1.50
C GLY A 364 -1.98 -3.55 -2.06
N THR A 365 -0.96 -2.78 -2.45
CA THR A 365 0.37 -3.31 -2.77
C THR A 365 1.46 -2.26 -2.58
N THR A 366 2.66 -2.72 -2.22
CA THR A 366 3.90 -1.93 -2.21
C THR A 366 4.81 -2.26 -3.39
N ALA A 367 4.39 -3.16 -4.28
CA ALA A 367 5.14 -3.50 -5.47
C ALA A 367 5.09 -2.34 -6.49
N ALA A 368 6.25 -2.00 -7.05
CA ALA A 368 6.35 -0.99 -8.09
C ALA A 368 5.66 -1.44 -9.38
N ALA A 369 5.00 -0.50 -10.05
CA ALA A 369 4.45 -0.68 -11.38
C ALA A 369 5.55 -0.48 -12.42
N THR A 370 5.52 -1.24 -13.52
CA THR A 370 6.50 -1.09 -14.60
C THR A 370 5.85 -0.43 -15.81
N TYR A 371 6.63 0.33 -16.58
CA TYR A 371 6.16 0.93 -17.82
C TYR A 371 7.27 1.01 -18.85
N ARG A 372 6.88 1.22 -20.11
CA ARG A 372 7.76 1.56 -21.23
C ARG A 372 7.27 2.80 -21.94
N TRP A 373 8.19 3.49 -22.59
CA TRP A 373 7.92 4.61 -23.48
C TRP A 373 8.67 4.46 -24.79
N THR A 374 8.10 5.03 -25.86
CA THR A 374 8.70 5.08 -27.22
C THR A 374 8.38 6.38 -27.93
#